data_AF-A0A8S2B297-F1
#
_entry.id   AF-A0A8S2B297-F1
#
_cell.length_a   1.000
_cell.length_b   1.000
_cell.length_c   1.000
_cell.angle_alpha   90.00
_cell.angle_beta   90.00
_cell.angle_gamma   90.00
#
_symmetry.space_group_name_H-M   'P 1'
#
loop_
_entity.id
_entity.type
_entity.pdbx_description
1 polymer ?
#
loop_
_entity_poly.entity_id
_entity_poly.type
_entity_poly.pdbx_seq_one_letter_code
_entity_poly.pdbx_strand_id
1 'polypeptide(L)'
;MSLVKTLDDGKKIEKKEQNIVEFEGQVDEVTEHTHQRGLESLLSQHRDASVEVFSETVELDFFRNSFVEDSYKVAVAMPTLDELLQDTPTHVYASVWFDWRKTKFSSSHYSELVRLAALYKFSLITL
;
A
#
# COMPACT_ATOMS: atom_id res chain seq x y z
N MET A 1 -4.82 40.49 9.57
CA MET A 1 -5.88 40.52 10.61
C MET A 1 -5.66 39.29 11.48
N SER A 2 -5.37 39.53 12.76
CA SER A 2 -4.74 38.61 13.71
C SER A 2 -5.73 37.60 14.30
N LEU A 3 -5.30 36.36 14.56
CA LEU A 3 -5.55 35.75 15.87
C LEU A 3 -4.45 34.74 16.22
N VAL A 4 -3.50 35.23 16.99
CA VAL A 4 -2.55 34.47 17.80
C VAL A 4 -3.31 33.79 18.93
N LYS A 5 -3.05 32.49 19.15
CA LYS A 5 -3.18 31.86 20.47
C LYS A 5 -1.89 31.10 20.77
N THR A 6 -1.05 31.74 21.57
CA THR A 6 0.05 31.11 22.30
C THR A 6 -0.54 30.40 23.51
N LEU A 7 -0.29 29.10 23.62
CA LEU A 7 -0.26 28.40 24.90
C LEU A 7 1.17 27.91 25.07
N ASP A 8 1.85 28.60 25.99
CA ASP A 8 3.16 28.28 26.51
C ASP A 8 2.96 27.25 27.63
N ASP A 9 3.60 26.10 27.53
CA ASP A 9 4.03 25.29 28.67
C ASP A 9 4.95 24.15 28.17
N GLY A 10 6.23 24.50 28.01
CA GLY A 10 7.30 23.80 28.72
C GLY A 10 7.49 22.28 28.56
N LYS A 11 6.98 21.60 27.53
CA LYS A 11 7.36 20.21 27.24
C LYS A 11 8.24 20.12 26.02
N LYS A 12 9.53 19.92 26.27
CA LYS A 12 10.57 19.56 25.29
C LYS A 12 10.08 18.32 24.52
N ILE A 13 9.51 18.53 23.34
CA ILE A 13 9.26 17.45 22.40
C ILE A 13 10.64 17.11 21.86
N GLU A 14 11.25 16.05 22.40
CA GLU A 14 12.31 15.36 21.70
C GLU A 14 11.73 14.97 20.34
N LYS A 15 12.18 15.67 19.30
CA LYS A 15 12.04 15.19 17.93
C LYS A 15 12.80 13.88 17.90
N LYS A 16 12.08 12.78 18.10
CA LYS A 16 12.56 11.47 17.71
C LYS A 16 12.61 11.54 16.20
N GLU A 17 13.79 11.85 15.65
CA GLU A 17 14.11 11.57 14.26
C GLU A 17 13.74 10.11 14.05
N GLN A 18 12.56 9.88 13.49
CA GLN A 18 12.26 8.63 12.84
C GLN A 18 13.22 8.60 11.68
N ASN A 19 14.31 7.86 11.91
CA ASN A 19 15.24 7.44 10.90
C ASN A 19 14.38 6.77 9.83
N ILE A 20 14.04 7.53 8.79
CA ILE A 20 13.49 6.98 7.56
C ILE A 20 14.65 6.17 7.03
N VAL A 21 14.66 4.88 7.39
CA VAL A 21 15.48 3.91 6.71
C VAL A 21 14.92 3.92 5.30
N GLU A 22 15.61 4.62 4.41
CA GLU A 22 15.47 4.44 2.97
C GLU A 22 15.63 2.94 2.74
N PHE A 23 14.49 2.25 2.57
CA PHE A 23 14.52 0.94 1.98
C PHE A 23 14.86 1.20 0.51
N GLU A 24 16.15 1.16 0.20
CA GLU A 24 16.62 0.77 -1.13
C GLU A 24 16.21 -0.70 -1.35
N GLY A 25 14.90 -0.95 -1.40
CA GLY A 25 14.37 -2.05 -2.17
C GLY A 25 14.54 -1.62 -3.60
N GLN A 26 15.65 -2.01 -4.21
CA GLN A 26 15.78 -2.01 -5.66
C GLN A 26 14.48 -2.62 -6.19
N VAL A 27 13.66 -1.79 -6.84
CA VAL A 27 12.51 -2.28 -7.60
C VAL A 27 13.14 -3.01 -8.76
N ASP A 28 13.47 -4.28 -8.53
CA ASP A 28 14.02 -5.13 -9.57
C ASP A 28 12.99 -5.12 -10.70
N GLU A 29 13.43 -4.83 -11.91
CA GLU A 29 12.68 -4.84 -13.18
C GLU A 29 11.78 -6.09 -13.35
N VAL A 30 12.13 -7.18 -12.67
CA VAL A 30 11.38 -8.44 -12.54
C VAL A 30 10.03 -8.28 -11.82
N THR A 31 9.98 -7.40 -10.83
CA THR A 31 8.78 -7.10 -10.04
C THR A 31 7.77 -6.37 -10.91
N GLU A 32 8.19 -5.39 -11.70
CA GLU A 32 7.35 -4.64 -12.65
C GLU A 32 6.71 -5.56 -13.70
N HIS A 33 7.52 -6.41 -14.35
CA HIS A 33 7.04 -7.32 -15.39
C HIS A 33 6.00 -8.34 -14.88
N THR A 34 6.10 -8.76 -13.61
CA THR A 34 5.19 -9.75 -13.04
C THR A 34 3.81 -9.16 -12.77
N HIS A 35 3.75 -7.94 -12.21
CA HIS A 35 2.48 -7.23 -11.99
C HIS A 35 1.78 -6.92 -13.30
N GLN A 36 2.53 -6.48 -14.31
CA GLN A 36 1.98 -6.18 -15.64
C GLN A 36 1.36 -7.42 -16.29
N ARG A 37 2.09 -8.55 -16.33
CA ARG A 37 1.59 -9.78 -16.95
C ARG A 37 0.38 -10.37 -16.22
N GLY A 38 0.35 -10.25 -14.88
CA GLY A 38 -0.81 -10.66 -14.09
C GLY A 38 -2.06 -9.88 -14.46
N LEU A 39 -1.93 -8.54 -14.56
CA LEU A 39 -3.02 -7.66 -14.95
C LEU A 39 -3.47 -7.90 -16.40
N GLU A 40 -2.53 -8.04 -17.33
CA GLU A 40 -2.81 -8.36 -18.73
C GLU A 40 -3.63 -9.64 -18.84
N SER A 41 -3.25 -10.68 -18.07
CA SER A 41 -3.98 -11.94 -18.08
C SER A 41 -5.41 -11.76 -17.54
N LEU A 42 -5.60 -11.08 -16.42
CA LEU A 42 -6.94 -10.83 -15.85
C LEU A 42 -7.80 -10.03 -16.83
N LEU A 43 -7.29 -8.90 -17.30
CA LEU A 43 -8.04 -7.93 -18.10
C LEU A 43 -8.33 -8.42 -19.52
N SER A 44 -7.52 -9.35 -20.05
CA SER A 44 -7.82 -10.04 -21.31
C SER A 44 -9.09 -10.88 -21.24
N GLN A 45 -9.42 -11.43 -20.07
CA GLN A 45 -10.60 -12.26 -19.83
C GLN A 45 -11.77 -11.46 -19.24
N HIS A 46 -11.47 -10.43 -18.45
CA HIS A 46 -12.44 -9.61 -17.72
C HIS A 46 -12.18 -8.12 -17.97
N ARG A 47 -12.43 -7.67 -19.20
CA ARG A 47 -12.15 -6.28 -19.63
C ARG A 47 -12.91 -5.22 -18.82
N ASP A 48 -14.07 -5.57 -18.27
CA ASP A 48 -14.93 -4.67 -17.49
C ASP A 48 -14.59 -4.62 -16.00
N ALA A 49 -13.69 -5.49 -15.52
CA ALA A 49 -13.24 -5.54 -14.14
C ALA A 49 -12.58 -4.21 -13.73
N SER A 50 -12.85 -3.80 -12.49
CA SER A 50 -12.14 -2.72 -11.84
C SER A 50 -11.04 -3.31 -10.96
N VAL A 51 -9.80 -2.86 -11.16
CA VAL A 51 -8.64 -3.34 -10.43
C VAL A 51 -8.03 -2.20 -9.64
N GLU A 52 -7.90 -2.39 -8.34
CA GLU A 52 -7.19 -1.50 -7.44
C GLU A 52 -5.90 -2.19 -6.98
N VAL A 53 -4.77 -1.56 -7.24
CA VAL A 53 -3.43 -2.07 -6.91
C VAL A 53 -2.95 -1.37 -5.66
N PHE A 54 -2.82 -2.11 -4.56
CA PHE A 54 -2.27 -1.61 -3.30
C PHE A 54 -0.74 -1.74 -3.30
N SER A 55 -0.03 -0.62 -3.24
CA SER A 55 1.43 -0.61 -3.18
C SER A 55 1.97 0.58 -2.41
N GLU A 56 2.99 0.37 -1.58
CA GLU A 56 3.68 1.47 -0.87
C GLU A 56 4.70 2.21 -1.76
N THR A 57 5.06 1.65 -2.92
CA THR A 57 6.18 2.13 -3.75
C THR A 57 5.84 2.43 -5.21
N VAL A 58 4.70 1.94 -5.71
CA VAL A 58 4.26 2.20 -7.09
C VAL A 58 3.59 3.57 -7.14
N GLU A 59 4.01 4.41 -8.09
CA GLU A 59 3.45 5.74 -8.28
C GLU A 59 1.97 5.68 -8.70
N LEU A 60 1.19 6.71 -8.33
CA LEU A 60 -0.25 6.73 -8.55
C LEU A 60 -0.63 6.70 -10.05
N ASP A 61 0.20 7.25 -10.92
CA ASP A 61 0.00 7.30 -12.37
C ASP A 61 0.83 6.25 -13.13
N PHE A 62 1.41 5.27 -12.44
CA PHE A 62 2.25 4.23 -13.03
C PHE A 62 1.60 3.51 -14.23
N PHE A 63 0.30 3.22 -14.15
CA PHE A 63 -0.44 2.54 -15.23
C PHE A 63 -1.11 3.47 -16.25
N ARG A 64 -0.82 4.78 -16.20
CA ARG A 64 -1.47 5.78 -17.05
C ARG A 64 -1.25 5.50 -18.53
N ASN A 65 -0.01 5.26 -18.94
CA ASN A 65 0.39 5.07 -20.34
C ASN A 65 0.30 3.58 -20.78
N SER A 66 -0.39 2.74 -20.02
CA SER A 66 -0.61 1.33 -20.36
C SER A 66 -2.10 1.00 -20.25
N PHE A 67 -2.55 0.43 -19.14
CA PHE A 67 -3.92 -0.05 -18.99
C PHE A 67 -4.97 1.05 -19.07
N VAL A 68 -4.68 2.23 -18.52
CA VAL A 68 -5.65 3.34 -18.46
C VAL A 68 -5.89 3.94 -19.85
N GLU A 69 -4.84 4.11 -20.66
CA GLU A 69 -4.96 4.54 -22.06
C GLU A 69 -5.79 3.55 -22.89
N ASP A 70 -5.64 2.25 -22.62
CA ASP A 70 -6.45 1.18 -23.22
C ASP A 70 -7.88 1.07 -22.66
N SER A 71 -8.31 2.06 -21.88
CA SER A 71 -9.65 2.16 -21.26
C SER A 71 -9.96 1.07 -20.22
N TYR A 72 -8.95 0.41 -19.66
CA TYR A 72 -9.13 -0.47 -18.50
C TYR A 72 -9.28 0.36 -17.21
N LYS A 73 -10.08 -0.15 -16.27
CA LYS A 73 -10.34 0.49 -14.97
C LYS A 73 -9.31 0.06 -13.94
N VAL A 74 -8.08 0.53 -14.10
CA VAL A 74 -6.98 0.25 -13.18
C VAL A 74 -6.64 1.50 -12.38
N ALA A 75 -6.55 1.38 -11.06
CA ALA A 75 -6.11 2.45 -10.16
C ALA A 75 -5.04 1.92 -9.20
N VAL A 76 -4.11 2.80 -8.82
CA VAL A 76 -3.12 2.52 -7.77
C VAL A 76 -3.55 3.24 -6.50
N ALA A 77 -3.54 2.54 -5.38
CA ALA A 77 -3.73 3.09 -4.06
C ALA A 77 -2.46 2.84 -3.23
N MET A 78 -2.03 3.86 -2.49
CA MET A 78 -0.85 3.80 -1.62
C MET A 78 -1.21 3.94 -0.13
N PRO A 79 -2.08 3.08 0.44
CA PRO A 79 -2.34 3.12 1.87
C PRO A 79 -1.14 2.54 2.64
N THR A 80 -0.89 3.05 3.83
CA THR A 80 -0.06 2.34 4.79
C THR A 80 -0.77 1.05 5.23
N LEU A 81 0.00 0.04 5.65
CA LEU A 81 -0.62 -1.19 6.16
C LEU A 81 -1.57 -0.95 7.34
N ASP A 82 -1.28 0.03 8.20
CA ASP A 82 -2.16 0.38 9.33
C ASP A 82 -3.51 0.91 8.86
N GLU A 83 -3.52 1.84 7.90
CA GLU A 83 -4.76 2.38 7.28
C GLU A 83 -5.55 1.27 6.56
N LEU A 84 -4.85 0.39 5.85
CA LEU A 84 -5.49 -0.72 5.15
C LEU A 84 -6.16 -1.68 6.14
N LEU A 85 -5.53 -1.97 7.27
CA LEU A 85 -6.05 -2.87 8.30
C LEU A 85 -7.07 -2.20 9.24
N GLN A 86 -7.18 -0.88 9.26
CA GLN A 86 -8.13 -0.18 10.11
C GLN A 86 -9.57 -0.71 9.91
N ASP A 87 -10.32 -0.87 10.99
CA ASP A 87 -11.70 -1.41 11.00
C ASP A 87 -11.85 -2.86 10.53
N THR A 88 -10.76 -3.61 10.38
CA THR A 88 -10.79 -5.06 10.14
C THR A 88 -10.41 -5.84 11.41
N PRO A 89 -10.83 -7.12 11.53
CA PRO A 89 -10.33 -8.00 12.59
C PRO A 89 -8.81 -8.18 12.58
N THR A 90 -8.14 -7.90 11.46
CA THR A 90 -6.69 -8.02 11.30
C THR A 90 -5.92 -6.78 11.77
N HIS A 91 -6.59 -5.69 12.18
CA HIS A 91 -5.91 -4.49 12.70
C HIS A 91 -5.00 -4.77 13.90
N VAL A 92 -5.33 -5.81 14.69
CA VAL A 92 -4.48 -6.27 15.80
C VAL A 92 -3.04 -6.58 15.37
N TYR A 93 -2.83 -6.97 14.11
CA TYR A 93 -1.51 -7.31 13.56
C TYR A 93 -0.70 -6.08 13.10
N ALA A 94 -1.30 -4.90 12.98
CA ALA A 94 -0.58 -3.68 12.58
C ALA A 94 0.55 -3.35 13.58
N SER A 95 0.32 -3.57 14.87
CA SER A 95 1.33 -3.37 15.91
C SER A 95 2.53 -4.32 15.80
N VAL A 96 2.31 -5.55 15.32
CA VAL A 96 3.32 -6.62 15.21
C VAL A 96 4.07 -6.55 13.87
N TRP A 97 3.50 -5.87 12.87
CA TRP A 97 4.08 -5.72 11.53
C TRP A 97 5.52 -5.19 11.54
N PHE A 98 5.83 -4.23 12.42
CA PHE A 98 7.17 -3.65 12.54
C PHE A 98 8.27 -4.67 12.88
N ASP A 99 7.91 -5.76 13.56
CA ASP A 99 8.85 -6.83 13.85
C ASP A 99 8.83 -7.91 12.76
N TRP A 100 7.65 -8.20 12.19
CA TRP A 100 7.52 -9.16 11.10
C TRP A 100 8.24 -8.72 9.83
N ARG A 101 8.29 -7.42 9.53
CA ARG A 101 9.03 -6.89 8.38
C ARG A 101 10.54 -7.13 8.44
N LYS A 102 11.08 -7.43 9.63
CA LYS A 102 12.50 -7.75 9.85
C LYS A 102 12.80 -9.25 9.62
N THR A 103 11.77 -10.08 9.49
CA THR A 103 11.93 -11.52 9.28
C THR A 103 12.10 -11.85 7.80
N LYS A 104 12.64 -13.04 7.51
CA LYS A 104 12.83 -13.53 6.12
C LYS A 104 11.52 -13.67 5.32
N PHE A 105 10.37 -13.72 6.00
CA PHE A 105 9.05 -13.96 5.39
C PHE A 105 8.18 -12.70 5.37
N SER A 106 8.79 -11.52 5.45
CA SER A 106 8.08 -10.23 5.47
C SER A 106 7.11 -10.05 4.29
N SER A 107 7.52 -10.43 3.07
CA SER A 107 6.67 -10.36 1.87
C SER A 107 5.43 -11.25 1.97
N SER A 108 5.59 -12.48 2.46
CA SER A 108 4.48 -13.40 2.67
C SER A 108 3.49 -12.86 3.70
N HIS A 109 3.98 -12.42 4.86
CA HIS A 109 3.14 -11.84 5.91
C HIS A 109 2.40 -10.59 5.43
N TYR A 110 3.07 -9.70 4.71
CA TYR A 110 2.46 -8.52 4.12
C TYR A 110 1.33 -8.90 3.17
N SER A 111 1.60 -9.81 2.23
CA SER A 111 0.62 -10.24 1.24
C SER A 111 -0.63 -10.86 1.88
N GLU A 112 -0.49 -11.63 2.96
CA GLU A 112 -1.62 -12.23 3.68
C GLU A 112 -2.45 -11.16 4.41
N LEU A 113 -1.79 -10.19 5.06
CA LEU A 113 -2.50 -9.10 5.75
C LEU A 113 -3.28 -8.22 4.78
N VAL A 114 -2.67 -7.86 3.64
CA VAL A 114 -3.34 -7.14 2.55
C VAL A 114 -4.53 -7.95 2.02
N ARG A 115 -4.34 -9.25 1.76
CA ARG A 115 -5.42 -10.13 1.26
C ARG A 115 -6.60 -10.22 2.22
N LEU A 116 -6.33 -10.40 3.52
CA LEU A 116 -7.38 -10.45 4.54
C LEU A 116 -8.13 -9.12 4.67
N ALA A 117 -7.42 -8.00 4.61
CA ALA A 117 -8.03 -6.67 4.65
C ALA A 117 -8.92 -6.42 3.42
N ALA A 118 -8.42 -6.75 2.23
CA ALA A 118 -9.14 -6.56 0.97
C ALA A 118 -10.39 -7.43 0.90
N LEU A 119 -10.30 -8.70 1.32
CA LEU A 119 -11.44 -9.61 1.45
C LEU A 119 -12.50 -9.03 2.38
N TYR A 120 -12.08 -8.54 3.55
CA TYR A 120 -13.01 -8.02 4.55
C TYR A 120 -13.69 -6.71 4.11
N LYS A 121 -12.93 -5.76 3.58
CA LYS A 121 -13.44 -4.42 3.22
C LYS A 121 -14.20 -4.40 1.90
N PHE A 122 -13.72 -5.16 0.91
CA PHE A 122 -14.12 -4.96 -0.47
C PHE A 122 -14.67 -6.23 -1.14
N SER A 123 -14.67 -7.38 -0.47
CA SER A 123 -15.09 -8.68 -1.04
C SER A 123 -14.38 -8.99 -2.38
N LEU A 124 -13.11 -8.57 -2.49
CA LEU A 124 -12.32 -8.68 -3.73
C LEU A 124 -11.67 -10.06 -3.90
N ILE A 125 -11.33 -10.39 -5.15
CA ILE A 125 -10.39 -11.46 -5.49
C ILE A 125 -9.01 -10.81 -5.61
N THR A 126 -8.02 -11.39 -4.93
CA THR A 126 -6.65 -10.89 -4.89
C THR A 126 -5.74 -11.79 -5.72
N LEU A 127 -4.92 -11.20 -6.60
CA LEU A 127 -3.93 -11.87 -7.45
C LEU A 127 -2.51 -11.71 -6.89
#